data_AF-A0A0A1VVD6-F1
#
_entry.id   AF-A0A0A1VVD6-F1
#
_cell.length_a   1.000
_cell.length_b   1.000
_cell.length_c   1.000
_cell.angle_alpha   90.00
_cell.angle_beta   90.00
_cell.angle_gamma   90.00
#
_symmetry.space_group_name_H-M   'P 1'
#
loop_
_entity.id
_entity.type
_entity.pdbx_description
1 polymer ?
#
loop_
_entity_poly.entity_id
_entity_poly.type
_entity_poly.pdbx_seq_one_letter_code
_entity_poly.pdbx_strand_id
1 'polypeptide(L)' 'MPGANTQGETLEETRSNLEEAIELVLEANRILAEEQLQGQEVIRESVTFWSA' A
#
# COMPACT_ATOMS: atom_id res chain seq x y z
N MET A 1 4.09 2.84 8.78
CA MET A 1 2.70 2.50 8.43
C MET A 1 2.06 1.81 9.63
N PRO A 2 0.81 2.11 10.01
CA PRO A 2 0.11 1.31 11.02
C PRO A 2 0.03 -0.15 10.56
N GLY A 3 0.34 -1.11 11.43
CA GLY A 3 0.22 -2.54 11.15
C GLY A 3 1.48 -3.25 10.64
N ALA A 4 2.45 -2.54 10.08
CA ALA A 4 3.75 -3.12 9.68
C ALA A 4 4.77 -2.98 10.83
N ASN A 5 4.57 -3.74 11.90
CA ASN A 5 5.46 -3.78 13.06
C ASN A 5 6.11 -5.16 13.17
N THR A 6 7.43 -5.22 13.25
CA THR A 6 8.18 -6.47 13.34
C THR A 6 9.28 -6.41 14.40
N GLN A 7 9.69 -7.58 14.87
CA GLN A 7 10.80 -7.77 15.80
C GLN A 7 11.71 -8.87 15.24
N GLY A 8 12.97 -8.89 15.66
CA GLY A 8 13.94 -9.91 15.32
C GLY A 8 15.07 -9.93 16.34
N GLU A 9 15.79 -11.06 16.41
CA GLU A 9 16.97 -11.23 17.27
C GLU A 9 18.13 -10.33 16.81
N THR A 10 18.14 -9.93 15.53
CA THR A 10 19.11 -9.00 14.96
C THR A 10 18.43 -7.84 14.21
N LEU A 11 19.19 -6.77 13.97
CA LEU A 11 18.73 -5.64 13.14
C LEU A 11 18.47 -6.06 11.69
N GLU A 12 19.26 -7.00 11.17
CA GLU A 12 19.11 -7.49 9.80
C GLU A 12 17.80 -8.27 9.65
N GLU A 13 17.53 -9.18 10.58
CA GLU A 13 16.27 -9.91 10.63
C GLU A 13 15.08 -8.95 10.82
N THR A 14 15.19 -7.99 11.74
CA THR A 14 14.12 -7.00 11.96
C THR A 14 13.84 -6.20 10.70
N ARG A 15 14.87 -5.84 9.91
CA ARG A 15 14.72 -5.14 8.64
C ARG A 15 14.01 -6.01 7.59
N SER A 16 14.45 -7.25 7.41
CA SER A 16 13.83 -8.20 6.47
C SER A 16 12.35 -8.41 6.82
N ASN A 17 12.07 -8.66 8.10
CA ASN A 17 10.70 -8.85 8.58
C ASN A 17 9.85 -7.59 8.32
N LEU A 18 10.43 -6.40 8.52
CA LEU A 18 9.71 -5.14 8.29
C LEU A 18 9.36 -4.94 6.82
N GLU A 19 10.27 -5.27 5.90
CA GLU A 19 10.02 -5.18 4.45
C GLU A 19 8.85 -6.10 4.05
N GLU A 20 8.86 -7.35 4.49
CA GLU A 20 7.75 -8.30 4.25
C GLU A 20 6.43 -7.79 4.85
N ALA A 21 6.45 -7.26 6.08
CA ALA A 21 5.25 -6.74 6.73
C ALA A 21 4.69 -5.50 5.99
N ILE A 22 5.54 -4.64 5.45
CA ILE A 22 5.13 -3.51 4.62
C ILE A 22 4.46 -4.00 3.34
N GLU A 23 5.06 -4.98 2.64
CA GLU A 23 4.50 -5.55 1.41
C GLU A 23 3.09 -6.13 1.66
N LEU A 24 2.94 -6.93 2.72
CA LEU A 24 1.66 -7.53 3.09
C LEU A 24 0.60 -6.48 3.41
N VAL A 25 0.94 -5.43 4.17
CA VAL A 25 -0.01 -4.37 4.52
C VAL A 25 -0.39 -3.53 3.30
N LEU A 26 0.55 -3.24 2.41
CA LEU A 26 0.26 -2.53 1.17
C LEU A 26 -0.69 -3.34 0.27
N GLU A 27 -0.47 -4.65 0.16
CA GLU A 27 -1.33 -5.53 -0.63
C GLU A 27 -2.73 -5.62 -0.03
N ALA A 28 -2.85 -5.83 1.27
CA ALA A 28 -4.15 -5.85 1.96
C ALA A 28 -4.91 -4.52 1.77
N ASN A 29 -4.22 -3.39 1.91
CA ASN A 29 -4.83 -2.07 1.70
C ASN A 29 -5.25 -1.83 0.25
N ARG A 30 -4.50 -2.36 -0.73
CA ARG A 30 -4.87 -2.29 -2.15
C ARG A 30 -6.17 -3.04 -2.41
N ILE A 31 -6.27 -4.28 -1.94
CA ILE A 31 -7.48 -5.10 -2.08
C ILE A 31 -8.68 -4.40 -1.45
N LEU A 32 -8.54 -3.90 -0.22
CA LEU A 32 -9.62 -3.17 0.47
C LEU A 32 -10.03 -1.89 -0.27
N ALA A 33 -9.07 -1.16 -0.85
CA ALA A 33 -9.36 0.02 -1.64
C ALA A 33 -10.11 -0.33 -2.94
N GLU A 34 -9.71 -1.40 -3.61
CA GLU A 34 -10.41 -1.90 -4.81
C GLU A 34 -11.84 -2.33 -4.48
N GLU A 35 -12.05 -3.08 -3.39
CA GLU A 35 -13.37 -3.48 -2.90
C GLU A 35 -14.24 -2.26 -2.57
N GLN A 36 -13.68 -1.24 -1.93
CA GLN A 36 -14.41 -0.01 -1.61
C GLN A 36 -14.88 0.74 -2.87
N LEU A 37 -14.11 0.68 -3.96
CA LEU A 37 -14.46 1.32 -5.22
C LEU A 37 -15.47 0.51 -6.06
N GLN A 38 -15.68 -0.77 -5.76
CA GLN A 38 -16.64 -1.60 -6.49
C GLN A 38 -18.07 -1.03 -6.33
N GLY A 39 -18.75 -0.86 -7.46
CA GLY A 39 -20.12 -0.35 -7.50
C GLY A 39 -20.27 1.15 -7.23
N GLN A 40 -19.18 1.88 -6.97
CA GLN A 40 -19.22 3.34 -6.89
C GLN A 40 -19.26 3.97 -8.29
N GLU A 41 -20.06 5.02 -8.44
CA GLU A 41 -20.05 5.86 -9.63
C GLU A 41 -18.77 6.72 -9.61
N VAL A 42 -17.79 6.35 -10.45
CA VAL A 42 -16.49 7.04 -10.53
C VAL A 42 -16.52 8.08 -11.64
N ILE A 43 -16.36 9.35 -11.29
CA ILE A 43 -16.19 10.45 -12.25
C ILE A 43 -14.73 10.47 -12.72
N ARG A 44 -14.51 10.28 -14.03
CA ARG A 44 -13.18 10.34 -14.65
C ARG A 44 -13.07 11.59 -15.50
N GLU A 45 -12.17 12.50 -15.13
CA GLU A 45 -11.88 13.72 -15.89
C GLU A 45 -10.52 13.61 -16.59
N SER A 46 -10.42 14.19 -17.78
CA SER A 46 -9.16 14.23 -18.53
C SER A 46 -8.17 15.18 -17.87
N VAL A 47 -6.97 14.71 -17.57
CA VAL A 47 -5.88 15.54 -17.05
C VAL A 47 -5.00 16.00 -18.21
N THR A 48 -4.91 17.32 -18.43
CA THR A 48 -4.01 17.90 -19.44
C THR A 48 -2.67 18.23 -18.80
N PHE A 49 -1.61 17.57 -19.26
CA PHE A 49 -0.24 17.92 -18.88
C PHE A 49 0.35 18.85 -19.95
N TRP A 50 0.86 20.00 -19.54
CA TRP A 50 1.60 20.92 -20.40
C TRP A 50 3.10 20.64 -20.23
N SER A 51 3.81 20.37 -21.33
CA SER A 51 5.28 20.34 -21.35
C SER A 51 5.81 21.72 -21.77
N ALA A 52 6.81 22.23 -21.04
CA ALA A 52 7.53 23.47 -21.37
C ALA A 52 8.55 23.26 -22.50
#